data_AF-A0A2E5WKD9-F1
#
_entry.id   AF-A0A2E5WKD9-F1
#
_cell.length_a   1.000
_cell.length_b   1.000
_cell.length_c   1.000
_cell.angle_alpha   90.00
_cell.angle_beta   90.00
_cell.angle_gamma   90.00
#
_symmetry.space_group_name_H-M   'P 1'
#
loop_
_entity.id
_entity.type
_entity.pdbx_description
1 polymer ?
#
loop_
_entity_poly.entity_id
_entity_poly.type
_entity_poly.pdbx_seq_one_letter_code
_entity_poly.pdbx_strand_id
1 'polypeptide(L)'
;MEKNISEKDFLMYFHTSIRNLGLFITVSLAILTVSRAYRGKNKLYNIAFIFITLLFLLIALYKNYYLILTLKQMKNEINENNYYTNEIIFVPKIIMMLILIIMVFCLFTFQREFLK
;
A
#
# COMPACT_ATOMS: atom_id res chain seq x y z
N MET A 1 7.50 26.72 -19.09
CA MET A 1 6.21 26.21 -19.60
C MET A 1 5.49 25.59 -18.42
N GLU A 2 4.50 26.30 -17.89
CA GLU A 2 3.63 25.79 -16.82
C GLU A 2 2.80 24.64 -17.42
N LYS A 3 3.06 23.41 -16.95
CA LYS A 3 2.38 22.23 -17.49
C LYS A 3 0.99 22.18 -16.88
N ASN A 4 -0.01 22.68 -17.60
CA ASN A 4 -1.41 22.53 -17.21
C ASN A 4 -1.73 21.03 -17.08
N ILE A 5 -1.91 20.56 -15.84
CA ILE A 5 -2.28 19.18 -15.54
C ILE A 5 -3.74 18.99 -15.96
N SER A 6 -4.00 18.04 -16.84
CA SER A 6 -5.37 17.70 -17.27
C SER A 6 -6.03 16.73 -16.29
N GLU A 7 -7.37 16.73 -16.22
CA GLU A 7 -8.18 15.69 -15.56
C GLU A 7 -7.77 14.27 -16.03
N LYS A 8 -7.44 14.12 -17.31
CA LYS A 8 -6.94 12.85 -17.87
C LYS A 8 -5.63 12.41 -17.21
N ASP A 9 -4.71 13.34 -16.96
CA ASP A 9 -3.43 13.04 -16.31
C ASP A 9 -3.64 12.66 -14.85
N PHE A 10 -4.58 13.32 -14.16
CA PHE A 10 -5.01 12.98 -12.81
C PHE A 10 -5.54 11.54 -12.71
N LEU A 11 -6.50 11.19 -13.57
CA LEU A 11 -7.09 9.85 -13.62
C LEU A 11 -6.06 8.78 -13.98
N MET A 12 -5.21 9.05 -14.97
CA MET A 12 -4.15 8.13 -15.39
C MET A 12 -3.14 7.89 -14.26
N TYR A 13 -2.73 8.94 -13.55
CA TYR A 13 -1.83 8.82 -12.40
C TYR A 13 -2.47 8.02 -11.27
N PHE A 14 -3.75 8.28 -10.96
CA PHE A 14 -4.51 7.53 -9.97
C PHE A 14 -4.55 6.03 -10.28
N HIS A 15 -5.05 5.65 -11.46
CA HIS A 15 -5.19 4.23 -11.84
C HIS A 15 -3.85 3.50 -11.87
N THR A 16 -2.80 4.14 -12.41
CA THR A 16 -1.46 3.55 -12.48
C THR A 16 -0.88 3.35 -11.08
N SER A 17 -1.02 4.34 -10.21
CA SER A 17 -0.53 4.28 -8.83
C SER A 17 -1.26 3.23 -8.01
N ILE A 18 -2.59 3.12 -8.14
CA ILE A 18 -3.39 2.08 -7.49
C ILE A 18 -2.98 0.68 -7.96
N ARG A 19 -2.77 0.47 -9.26
CA ARG A 19 -2.29 -0.82 -9.77
C ARG A 19 -0.93 -1.18 -9.17
N ASN A 20 0.01 -0.23 -9.13
CA ASN A 20 1.32 -0.44 -8.53
C ASN A 20 1.20 -0.81 -7.05
N LEU A 21 0.35 -0.11 -6.30
CA LEU A 21 0.05 -0.45 -4.91
C LEU A 21 -0.53 -1.86 -4.75
N GLY A 22 -1.49 -2.22 -5.61
CA GLY A 22 -2.07 -3.55 -5.64
C GLY A 22 -1.02 -4.66 -5.83
N LEU A 23 0.01 -4.43 -6.65
CA LEU A 23 1.10 -5.38 -6.82
C LEU A 23 1.91 -5.56 -5.54
N PHE A 24 2.30 -4.48 -4.85
CA PHE A 24 3.05 -4.59 -3.59
C PHE A 24 2.23 -5.30 -2.50
N ILE A 25 0.95 -4.98 -2.37
CA ILE A 25 0.06 -5.63 -1.40
C ILE A 25 -0.08 -7.12 -1.75
N THR A 26 -0.35 -7.46 -3.00
CA THR A 26 -0.54 -8.87 -3.43
C THR A 26 0.72 -9.69 -3.20
N VAL A 27 1.90 -9.16 -3.56
CA VAL A 27 3.18 -9.82 -3.31
C VAL A 27 3.40 -10.03 -1.81
N SER A 28 3.12 -9.01 -0.98
CA SER A 28 3.25 -9.15 0.48
C SER A 28 2.33 -10.25 1.04
N LEU A 29 1.07 -10.33 0.60
CA LEU A 29 0.11 -11.33 1.07
C LEU A 29 0.48 -12.74 0.57
N ALA A 30 1.02 -12.86 -0.64
CA ALA A 30 1.53 -14.11 -1.17
C ALA A 30 2.71 -14.63 -0.32
N ILE A 31 3.69 -13.77 -0.03
CA ILE A 31 4.85 -14.13 0.81
C ILE A 31 4.40 -14.49 2.23
N LEU A 32 3.43 -13.77 2.79
CA LEU A 32 2.85 -14.08 4.11
C LEU A 32 2.18 -15.46 4.12
N THR A 33 1.53 -15.83 3.02
CA THR A 33 0.92 -17.15 2.86
C THR A 33 1.99 -18.24 2.78
N VAL A 34 3.07 -18.00 2.04
CA VAL A 34 4.22 -18.91 1.98
C VAL A 34 4.86 -19.08 3.36
N SER A 35 5.05 -17.99 4.13
CA SER A 35 5.51 -18.04 5.52
C SER A 35 4.71 -19.05 6.36
N ARG A 36 3.38 -19.03 6.24
CA ARG A 36 2.50 -19.95 6.97
C ARG A 36 2.71 -21.42 6.60
N ALA A 37 3.08 -21.73 5.36
CA ALA A 37 3.39 -23.10 4.93
C ALA A 37 4.66 -23.66 5.59
N TYR A 38 5.58 -22.80 6.05
CA TYR A 38 6.81 -23.16 6.77
C TYR A 38 6.66 -23.14 8.29
N ARG A 39 5.49 -22.73 8.80
CA ARG A 39 5.21 -22.68 10.24
C ARG A 39 5.31 -24.07 10.87
N GLY A 40 6.10 -24.21 11.92
CA GLY A 40 6.35 -25.49 12.60
C GLY A 40 7.31 -26.44 11.87
N LYS A 41 7.67 -26.17 10.60
CA LYS A 41 8.68 -26.94 9.86
C LYS A 41 10.07 -26.32 10.01
N ASN A 42 10.18 -25.03 9.70
CA ASN A 42 11.43 -24.30 9.85
C ASN A 42 11.18 -22.86 10.31
N LYS A 43 11.51 -22.61 11.58
CA LYS A 43 11.27 -21.33 12.26
C LYS A 43 12.01 -20.17 11.57
N LEU A 44 13.25 -20.40 11.12
CA LEU A 44 14.08 -19.35 10.52
C LEU A 44 13.47 -18.88 9.18
N TYR A 45 13.04 -19.80 8.32
CA TYR A 45 12.39 -19.44 7.05
C TYR A 45 11.05 -18.74 7.28
N ASN A 46 10.25 -19.20 8.25
CA ASN A 46 9.00 -18.53 8.61
C ASN A 46 9.25 -17.07 9.00
N ILE A 47 10.20 -16.82 9.91
CA ILE A 47 10.56 -15.47 10.36
C ILE A 47 11.10 -14.62 9.20
N ALA A 48 11.97 -15.18 8.36
CA ALA A 48 12.51 -14.48 7.20
C ALA A 48 11.42 -14.03 6.22
N PHE A 49 10.45 -14.89 5.90
CA PHE A 49 9.33 -14.53 5.02
C PHE A 49 8.38 -13.50 5.64
N ILE A 50 8.13 -13.55 6.96
CA ILE A 50 7.36 -12.50 7.65
C ILE A 50 8.10 -11.16 7.57
N PHE A 51 9.43 -11.16 7.78
CA PHE A 51 10.24 -9.96 7.65
C PHE A 51 10.19 -9.37 6.24
N ILE A 52 10.33 -10.20 5.21
CA ILE A 52 10.20 -9.76 3.80
C ILE A 52 8.80 -9.20 3.55
N THR A 53 7.75 -9.84 4.06
CA THR A 53 6.36 -9.33 3.98
C THR A 53 6.25 -7.91 4.55
N LEU A 54 6.84 -7.66 5.73
CA LEU A 54 6.84 -6.34 6.36
C LEU A 54 7.53 -5.28 5.49
N LEU A 55 8.66 -5.63 4.85
CA LEU A 55 9.35 -4.71 3.93
C LEU A 55 8.48 -4.32 2.73
N PHE A 56 7.78 -5.28 2.11
CA PHE A 56 6.87 -5.00 1.00
C PHE A 56 5.68 -4.14 1.44
N LEU A 57 5.13 -4.39 2.64
CA LEU A 57 4.05 -3.57 3.20
C LEU A 57 4.51 -2.14 3.52
N LEU A 58 5.74 -1.95 4.00
CA LEU A 58 6.33 -0.63 4.23
C LEU A 58 6.48 0.16 2.92
N ILE A 59 6.94 -0.50 1.85
CA ILE A 59 7.03 0.12 0.53
C ILE A 59 5.63 0.50 0.02
N ALA A 60 4.65 -0.39 0.19
CA ALA A 60 3.25 -0.11 -0.18
C ALA A 60 2.70 1.10 0.60
N LEU A 61 2.95 1.16 1.91
CA LEU A 61 2.51 2.25 2.77
C LEU A 61 3.14 3.59 2.33
N TYR A 62 4.45 3.60 2.09
CA TYR A 62 5.18 4.78 1.60
C TYR A 62 4.62 5.28 0.26
N LYS A 63 4.43 4.37 -0.71
CA LYS A 63 3.87 4.72 -2.02
C LYS A 63 2.44 5.24 -1.91
N ASN A 64 1.63 4.66 -1.03
CA ASN A 64 0.24 5.07 -0.84
C ASN A 64 0.12 6.44 -0.17
N TYR A 65 0.99 6.70 0.81
CA TYR A 65 1.10 8.02 1.42
C TYR A 65 1.45 9.10 0.39
N TYR A 66 2.45 8.81 -0.46
CA TYR A 66 2.84 9.73 -1.54
C TYR A 66 1.72 9.93 -2.56
N LEU A 67 1.00 8.86 -2.93
CA LEU A 67 -0.17 8.94 -3.80
C LEU A 67 -1.23 9.93 -3.26
N ILE A 68 -1.57 9.83 -1.97
CA ILE A 68 -2.55 10.73 -1.35
C ILE A 68 -2.07 12.19 -1.40
N LEU A 69 -0.79 12.44 -1.14
CA LEU A 69 -0.20 13.78 -1.20
C LEU A 69 -0.26 14.34 -2.62
N THR A 70 0.21 13.58 -3.60
CA THR A 70 0.25 14.01 -5.00
C THR A 70 -1.16 14.25 -5.54
N LEU A 71 -2.13 13.39 -5.26
CA LEU A 71 -3.51 13.62 -5.70
C LEU A 71 -4.13 14.88 -5.08
N LYS A 72 -3.81 15.19 -3.82
CA LYS A 72 -4.25 16.45 -3.19
C LYS A 72 -3.59 17.67 -3.83
N GLN A 73 -2.31 17.60 -4.17
CA GLN A 73 -1.60 18.67 -4.88
C GLN A 73 -2.19 18.90 -6.27
N MET A 74 -2.34 17.83 -7.06
CA MET A 74 -2.95 17.91 -8.39
C MET A 74 -4.38 18.44 -8.34
N LYS A 75 -5.18 18.05 -7.34
CA LYS A 75 -6.53 18.61 -7.13
C LYS A 75 -6.49 20.13 -6.93
N ASN A 76 -5.57 20.62 -6.09
CA ASN A 76 -5.46 22.06 -5.82
C ASN A 76 -5.02 22.84 -7.07
N GLU A 77 -4.14 22.28 -7.90
CA GLU A 77 -3.68 22.91 -9.14
C GLU A 77 -4.77 22.98 -10.22
N ILE A 78 -5.64 21.97 -10.31
CA ILE A 78 -6.74 21.94 -11.28
C ILE A 78 -7.88 22.91 -10.90
N ASN A 79 -7.90 23.43 -9.66
CA ASN A 79 -9.00 24.25 -9.10
C ASN A 79 -10.40 23.62 -9.23
N GLU A 80 -10.47 22.32 -9.54
CA GLU A 80 -11.70 21.57 -9.60
C GLU A 80 -12.07 21.09 -8.19
N ASN A 81 -13.02 21.79 -7.58
CA ASN A 81 -13.78 21.27 -6.43
C ASN A 81 -14.93 20.37 -6.90
N ASN A 82 -14.65 19.48 -7.86
CA ASN A 82 -15.62 18.48 -8.28
C ASN A 82 -15.73 17.37 -7.23
N TYR A 83 -16.96 16.94 -6.99
CA TYR A 83 -17.29 15.82 -6.10
C TYR A 83 -16.50 14.55 -6.46
N TYR A 84 -16.33 14.28 -7.76
CA TYR A 84 -15.57 13.14 -8.30
C TYR A 84 -14.12 13.08 -7.83
N THR A 85 -13.41 14.21 -7.77
CA THR A 85 -11.99 14.26 -7.37
C THR A 85 -11.81 13.93 -5.89
N ASN A 86 -12.79 14.28 -5.05
CA ASN A 86 -12.79 13.93 -3.63
C ASN A 86 -13.01 12.44 -3.40
N GLU A 87 -13.93 11.81 -4.17
CA GLU A 87 -14.16 10.36 -4.10
C GLU A 87 -12.90 9.58 -4.51
N ILE A 88 -12.19 10.03 -5.54
CA ILE A 88 -10.96 9.39 -6.00
C ILE A 88 -9.86 9.42 -4.92
N ILE A 89 -9.71 10.54 -4.18
CA ILE A 89 -8.75 10.65 -3.07
C ILE A 89 -9.17 9.80 -1.85
N PHE A 90 -10.45 9.47 -1.72
CA PHE A 90 -10.95 8.65 -0.63
C PHE A 90 -10.47 7.19 -0.74
N VAL A 91 -10.38 6.65 -1.97
CA VAL A 91 -9.96 5.26 -2.22
C VAL A 91 -8.54 4.96 -1.65
N PRO A 92 -7.48 5.73 -1.95
CA PRO A 92 -6.16 5.54 -1.36
C PRO A 92 -6.14 5.66 0.17
N LYS A 93 -7.02 6.48 0.77
CA LYS A 93 -7.12 6.58 2.25
C LYS A 93 -7.62 5.28 2.86
N ILE A 94 -8.64 4.65 2.27
CA ILE A 94 -9.11 3.33 2.71
C ILE A 94 -8.00 2.29 2.56
N ILE A 95 -7.30 2.29 1.42
CA ILE A 95 -6.18 1.37 1.19
C ILE A 95 -5.08 1.57 2.26
N MET A 96 -4.81 2.81 2.66
CA MET A 96 -3.85 3.10 3.74
C MET A 96 -4.27 2.43 5.05
N MET A 97 -5.55 2.56 5.41
CA MET A 97 -6.11 1.95 6.62
C MET A 97 -6.00 0.42 6.57
N LEU A 98 -6.31 -0.19 5.43
CA LEU A 98 -6.17 -1.64 5.23
C LEU A 98 -4.71 -2.10 5.35
N ILE A 99 -3.76 -1.40 4.75
CA ILE A 99 -2.32 -1.71 4.86
C ILE A 99 -1.89 -1.66 6.33
N LEU A 100 -2.30 -0.64 7.08
CA LEU A 100 -1.97 -0.50 8.50
C LEU A 100 -2.54 -1.66 9.33
N ILE A 101 -3.80 -2.05 9.09
CA ILE A 101 -4.41 -3.20 9.76
C ILE A 101 -3.61 -4.48 9.47
N ILE A 102 -3.27 -4.74 8.21
CA ILE A 102 -2.49 -5.92 7.80
C ILE A 102 -1.10 -5.90 8.46
N MET A 103 -0.44 -4.73 8.50
CA MET A 103 0.85 -4.57 9.16
C MET A 103 0.78 -4.89 10.66
N VAL A 104 -0.25 -4.42 11.37
CA VAL A 104 -0.43 -4.73 12.80
C VAL A 104 -0.56 -6.25 13.01
N PHE A 105 -1.36 -6.94 12.20
CA PHE A 105 -1.46 -8.40 12.26
C PHE A 105 -0.14 -9.10 11.93
N CYS A 106 0.63 -8.57 10.99
CA CYS A 106 1.93 -9.11 10.59
C CYS A 106 2.96 -8.95 11.73
N LEU A 107 3.01 -7.78 12.37
CA LEU A 107 3.85 -7.51 13.55
C LEU A 107 3.49 -8.40 14.73
N PHE A 108 2.20 -8.57 15.01
CA PHE A 108 1.74 -9.49 16.06
C PHE A 108 2.17 -10.94 15.77
N THR A 109 2.07 -11.36 14.51
CA THR A 109 2.53 -12.69 14.08
C THR A 109 4.04 -12.83 14.23
N PHE A 110 4.81 -11.80 13.86
CA PHE A 110 6.26 -11.76 14.00
C PHE A 110 6.70 -11.90 15.45
N GLN A 111 6.14 -11.09 16.36
CA GLN A 111 6.44 -11.15 17.80
C GLN A 111 6.15 -12.53 18.38
N ARG A 112 4.99 -13.11 18.03
CA ARG A 112 4.61 -14.44 18.51
C ARG A 112 5.56 -15.54 18.03
N GLU A 113 5.99 -15.49 16.77
CA GLU A 113 6.93 -16.49 16.23
C GLU A 113 8.35 -16.27 16.75
N PHE A 114 8.72 -15.05 17.13
CA PHE A 114 10.01 -14.78 17.75
C PHE A 114 10.09 -15.30 19.19
N LEU A 115 9.01 -15.10 19.98
CA LEU A 115 8.92 -15.49 21.39
C LEU A 115 8.68 -17.00 21.62
N LYS A 116 8.09 -17.71 20.65
CA LYS A 116 7.95 -19.18 20.68
C LYS A 116 9.28 -19.88 20.54
#